data_AF-A0AAN8GTS9-F1
#
_entry.id   AF-A0AAN8GTS9-F1
#
_cell.length_a   1.000
_cell.length_b   1.000
_cell.length_c   1.000
_cell.angle_alpha   90.00
_cell.angle_beta   90.00
_cell.angle_gamma   90.00
#
_symmetry.space_group_name_H-M   'P 1'
#
loop_
_entity.id
_entity.type
_entity.pdbx_description
1 polymer ?
#
loop_
_entity_poly.entity_id
_entity_poly.type
_entity_poly.pdbx_seq_one_letter_code
_entity_poly.pdbx_strand_id
1 'polypeptide(L)'
;MSQVLKEVDDNIGLLISELKTTGLWGRVNILITSDHGMTQCSAQRLIQLDSCLHPDNYTLVDLSPCHRHHPTERSRGRLQTAG
;
A
#
# COMPACT_ATOMS: atom_id res chain seq x y z
N MET A 1 -11.23 -13.52 -2.53
CA MET A 1 -10.32 -13.32 -1.37
C MET A 1 -9.90 -14.65 -0.77
N SER A 2 -10.83 -15.54 -0.42
CA SER A 2 -10.51 -16.84 0.19
C SER A 2 -9.53 -17.71 -0.61
N GLN A 3 -9.62 -17.72 -1.94
CA GLN A 3 -8.73 -18.53 -2.78
C GLN A 3 -7.26 -18.07 -2.73
N VAL A 4 -7.01 -16.76 -2.75
CA VAL A 4 -5.65 -16.20 -2.67
C VAL A 4 -5.05 -16.41 -1.27
N LEU A 5 -5.87 -16.28 -0.22
CA LEU A 5 -5.42 -16.59 1.15
C LEU A 5 -5.07 -18.08 1.29
N LYS A 6 -5.84 -18.96 0.65
CA LYS A 6 -5.52 -20.39 0.61
C LYS A 6 -4.20 -20.67 -0.11
N GLU A 7 -3.92 -19.98 -1.21
CA GLU A 7 -2.66 -20.14 -1.93
C GLU A 7 -1.45 -19.73 -1.07
N VAL A 8 -1.57 -18.63 -0.32
CA VAL A 8 -0.52 -18.22 0.63
C VAL A 8 -0.34 -19.27 1.75
N ASP A 9 -1.44 -19.80 2.29
CA ASP A 9 -1.40 -20.89 3.28
C ASP A 9 -0.74 -22.16 2.74
N ASP A 10 -1.08 -22.56 1.50
CA ASP A 10 -0.48 -23.73 0.83
C ASP A 10 1.04 -23.52 0.63
N ASN A 11 1.48 -22.32 0.28
CA ASN A 11 2.90 -21.98 0.15
C ASN A 11 3.64 -21.99 1.51
N ILE A 12 2.99 -21.55 2.59
CA ILE A 12 3.53 -21.70 3.95
C ILE A 12 3.64 -23.19 4.32
N GLY A 13 2.65 -24.00 3.94
CA GLY A 13 2.68 -25.45 4.08
C GLY A 13 3.87 -26.08 3.37
N LEU A 14 4.16 -25.65 2.14
CA LEU A 14 5.34 -26.07 1.39
C LEU A 14 6.64 -25.69 2.10
N LEU A 15 6.78 -24.45 2.59
CA LEU A 15 7.95 -24.03 3.37
C LEU A 15 8.17 -24.94 4.59
N ILE A 16 7.12 -25.24 5.35
CA ILE A 16 7.20 -26.11 6.54
C ILE A 16 7.58 -27.55 6.14
N SER A 17 7.03 -28.06 5.04
CA SER A 17 7.38 -29.36 4.46
C SER A 17 8.88 -29.46 4.19
N GLU A 18 9.43 -28.49 3.47
CA GLU A 18 10.85 -28.48 3.11
C GLU A 18 11.76 -28.35 4.33
N LEU A 19 11.37 -27.55 5.33
CA LEU A 19 12.11 -27.45 6.59
C LEU A 19 12.14 -28.78 7.35
N LYS A 20 11.07 -29.57 7.31
CA LYS A 20 11.04 -30.91 7.93
C LYS A 20 11.93 -31.89 7.15
N THR A 21 11.80 -31.94 5.82
CA THR A 21 12.59 -32.82 4.95
C THR A 21 14.09 -32.54 5.05
N THR A 22 14.48 -31.28 5.21
CA THR A 22 15.88 -30.86 5.39
C THR A 22 16.39 -30.96 6.83
N GLY A 23 15.55 -31.35 7.79
CA GLY A 23 15.92 -31.49 9.20
C GLY A 23 16.15 -30.16 9.94
N LEU A 24 15.74 -29.04 9.35
CA LEU A 24 15.83 -27.69 9.92
C LEU A 24 14.63 -27.34 10.81
N TRP A 25 13.52 -28.08 10.68
CA TRP A 25 12.36 -27.92 11.55
C TRP A 25 12.74 -28.07 13.04
N GLY A 26 12.35 -27.10 13.87
CA GLY A 26 12.71 -27.05 15.29
C GLY A 26 14.15 -26.59 15.57
N ARG A 27 14.95 -26.31 14.53
CA ARG A 27 16.31 -25.74 14.64
C ARG A 27 16.40 -24.27 14.23
N VAL A 28 15.34 -23.75 13.60
CA VAL A 28 15.20 -22.35 13.19
C VAL A 28 13.95 -21.75 13.78
N ASN A 29 14.01 -20.46 14.10
CA ASN A 29 12.84 -19.68 14.50
C ASN A 29 12.20 -19.07 13.25
N ILE A 30 10.88 -19.17 13.13
CA ILE A 30 10.14 -18.68 11.97
C ILE A 30 9.30 -17.49 12.42
N LEU A 31 9.44 -16.36 11.71
CA LEU A 31 8.59 -15.19 11.87
C LEU A 31 7.87 -14.92 10.54
N ILE A 32 6.55 -15.06 10.55
CA ILE A 32 5.69 -14.74 9.41
C ILE A 32 5.04 -13.39 9.70
N THR A 33 5.17 -12.43 8.80
CA THR A 33 4.64 -11.08 8.96
C THR A 33 4.16 -10.51 7.63
N SER A 34 3.46 -9.37 7.70
CA SER A 34 3.03 -8.57 6.55
C SER A 34 3.35 -7.11 6.85
N ASP A 35 3.57 -6.34 5.80
CA ASP A 35 3.80 -4.90 5.83
C ASP A 35 2.54 -4.11 6.22
N HIS A 36 1.38 -4.46 5.65
CA HIS A 36 0.11 -3.78 5.90
C HIS A 36 -1.12 -4.64 5.57
N GLY A 37 -2.29 -4.24 6.09
CA GLY A 37 -3.58 -4.81 5.72
C GLY A 37 -4.16 -4.24 4.43
N MET A 38 -5.41 -4.60 4.14
CA MET A 38 -6.18 -4.09 3.00
C MET A 38 -7.50 -3.49 3.46
N THR A 39 -8.01 -2.50 2.73
CA THR A 39 -9.33 -1.90 2.94
C THR A 39 -10.08 -1.76 1.63
N GLN A 40 -11.42 -1.75 1.69
CA GLN A 40 -12.25 -1.67 0.49
C GLN A 40 -12.40 -0.23 -0.01
N CYS A 41 -11.94 0.01 -1.23
CA CYS A 41 -12.24 1.23 -1.97
C CYS A 41 -13.65 1.20 -2.59
N SER A 42 -14.21 2.37 -2.87
CA SER A 42 -15.55 2.52 -3.42
C SER A 42 -15.60 3.80 -4.27
N ALA A 43 -16.32 3.73 -5.40
CA ALA A 43 -16.52 4.89 -6.26
C ALA A 43 -17.27 6.04 -5.56
N GLN A 44 -18.03 5.73 -4.50
CA GLN A 44 -18.71 6.72 -3.66
C GLN A 44 -17.77 7.43 -2.67
N ARG A 45 -16.51 6.99 -2.53
CA ARG A 45 -15.49 7.58 -1.65
C ARG A 45 -14.28 8.09 -2.44
N LEU A 46 -14.52 8.66 -3.62
CA LEU A 46 -13.48 9.28 -4.46
C LEU A 46 -13.31 10.76 -4.13
N ILE A 47 -12.07 11.20 -4.00
CA ILE A 47 -11.70 12.62 -3.91
C ILE A 47 -11.16 13.04 -5.28
N GLN A 48 -11.84 13.98 -5.95
CA GLN A 48 -11.41 14.51 -7.25
C GLN A 48 -10.58 15.78 -7.04
N LEU A 49 -9.25 15.68 -7.12
CA LEU A 49 -8.35 16.81 -6.85
C LEU A 49 -8.62 18.01 -7.77
N ASP A 50 -8.94 17.78 -9.05
CA ASP A 50 -9.22 18.85 -10.02
C ASP A 50 -10.48 19.68 -9.67
N SER A 51 -11.38 19.14 -8.85
CA SER A 51 -12.53 19.89 -8.31
C SER A 51 -12.16 20.80 -7.15
N CYS A 52 -10.98 20.59 -6.53
CA CYS A 52 -10.49 21.33 -5.39
C CYS A 52 -9.31 22.26 -5.75
N LEU A 53 -8.47 21.86 -6.70
CA LEU A 53 -7.23 22.52 -7.09
C LEU A 53 -7.12 22.60 -8.61
N HIS A 54 -6.73 23.76 -9.14
CA HIS A 54 -6.41 23.86 -10.56
C HIS A 54 -5.18 23.01 -10.89
N PRO A 55 -5.19 22.16 -11.95
CA PRO A 55 -4.10 21.23 -12.26
C PRO A 55 -2.73 21.91 -12.43
N ASP A 56 -2.69 23.11 -13.02
CA ASP A 56 -1.46 23.90 -13.17
C ASP A 56 -0.80 24.35 -11.85
N ASN A 57 -1.50 24.19 -10.72
CA ASN A 57 -0.98 24.60 -9.41
C ASN A 57 -0.13 23.54 -8.75
N TYR A 58 -0.08 22.32 -9.26
CA TYR A 58 0.70 21.26 -8.61
C TYR A 58 1.22 20.21 -9.59
N THR A 59 2.27 19.52 -9.18
CA THR A 59 2.75 18.30 -9.82
C THR A 59 2.42 17.13 -8.92
N LEU A 60 1.77 16.11 -9.49
CA LEU A 60 1.50 14.84 -8.81
C LEU A 60 2.81 14.08 -8.62
N VAL A 61 3.17 13.83 -7.37
CA VAL A 61 4.37 13.05 -7.01
C VAL A 61 3.97 11.63 -6.63
N ASP A 62 2.89 11.49 -5.87
CA ASP A 62 2.30 10.20 -5.51
C ASP A 62 0.78 10.31 -5.46
N LEU A 63 0.12 9.20 -5.78
CA LEU A 63 -1.34 9.11 -5.91
C LEU A 63 -1.96 8.49 -4.66
N SER A 64 -3.21 8.03 -4.79
CA SER A 64 -3.97 7.41 -3.71
C SER A 64 -3.29 6.15 -3.15
N PRO A 65 -3.41 5.86 -1.84
CA PRO A 65 -4.17 6.63 -0.83
C PRO A 65 -3.36 7.75 -0.16
N CYS A 66 -2.04 7.72 -0.26
CA CYS A 66 -1.14 8.69 0.36
C CYS A 66 -0.72 9.74 -0.67
N HIS A 67 -1.66 10.61 -1.02
CA HIS A 67 -1.43 11.60 -2.06
C HIS A 67 -0.33 12.61 -1.66
N ARG A 68 0.68 12.73 -2.52
CA ARG A 68 1.72 13.74 -2.42
C ARG A 68 1.69 14.62 -3.67
N HIS A 69 1.55 15.93 -3.48
CA HIS A 69 1.71 16.91 -4.54
C HIS A 69 2.80 17.92 -4.19
N HIS A 70 3.45 18.44 -5.22
CA HIS A 70 4.39 19.54 -5.10
C HIS A 70 3.78 20.79 -5.74
N PRO A 71 3.64 21.91 -5.02
CA PRO A 71 3.18 23.16 -5.62
C PRO A 71 4.11 23.61 -6.75
N THR A 72 3.53 24.09 -7.85
CA THR A 72 4.30 24.76 -8.89
C THR A 72 4.79 26.12 -8.39
N GLU A 73 5.84 26.67 -9.01
CA GLU A 73 6.41 27.96 -8.53
C GLU A 73 5.37 29.08 -8.48
N ARG A 74 4.43 29.07 -9.42
CA ARG A 74 3.31 30.01 -9.53
C ARG A 74 2.34 29.94 -8.34
N SER A 75 2.19 28.76 -7.72
CA SER A 75 1.19 28.49 -6.69
C SER A 75 1.79 28.38 -5.27
N ARG A 76 3.13 28.44 -5.14
CA ARG A 76 3.87 28.33 -3.86
C ARG A 76 3.33 29.25 -2.75
N GLY A 77 2.85 30.46 -3.07
CA GLY A 77 2.28 31.40 -2.10
C GLY A 77 0.79 31.17 -1.75
N ARG A 78 0.03 30.42 -2.56
CA ARG A 78 -1.41 30.20 -2.36
C ARG A 78 -1.73 28.91 -1.59
N LEU A 79 -0.83 27.93 -1.66
CA LEU A 79 -1.02 26.61 -1.05
C LEU A 79 -0.42 26.47 0.35
N GLN A 80 0.41 27.43 0.79
CA GLN A 80 1.02 27.42 2.14
C GLN A 80 0.11 27.95 3.25
N THR A 81 -1.01 28.60 2.93
CA THR A 81 -1.95 29.17 3.91
C THR A 81 -3.11 28.24 4.29
N ALA A 82 -3.11 27.00 3.82
CA ALA A 82 -4.10 25.99 4.14
C ALA A 82 -3.44 24.88 4.98
N GLY A 83 -3.14 25.21 6.24
CA GLY A 83 -2.62 24.29 7.26
C GLY A 83 -3.17 24.69 8.62
#